data_AF-A0A8T7GFI1-F1
#
_entry.id   AF-A0A8T7GFI1-F1
#
_cell.length_a   1.000
_cell.length_b   1.000
_cell.length_c   1.000
_cell.angle_alpha   90.00
_cell.angle_beta   90.00
_cell.angle_gamma   90.00
#
_symmetry.space_group_name_H-M   'P 1'
#
loop_
_entity.id
_entity.type
_entity.pdbx_description
1 polymer ?
#
loop_
_entity_poly.entity_id
_entity_poly.type
_entity_poly.pdbx_seq_one_letter_code
_entity_poly.pdbx_strand_id
1 'polypeptide(L)'
;MESKTLVVTALATVMVLSVVAMLPSADAHGVQAQLQSRFVRIENEQFSDNTLQTGETLTVTGEMKSLVNRDLRAWLSLFSESENAGNRWEFLARDPPGNIFDIPAGATVPYSITVKALEPGTYHVHTQLNTEHIG
;
A
#
# COMPACT_ATOMS: atom_id res chain seq x y z
N MET A 1 18.22 -44.31 20.02
CA MET A 1 17.24 -43.85 19.02
C MET A 1 17.49 -44.66 17.76
N GLU A 2 16.50 -45.36 17.23
CA GLU A 2 16.69 -46.18 16.02
C GLU A 2 16.99 -45.30 14.81
N SER A 3 17.79 -45.81 13.86
CA SER A 3 18.20 -45.09 12.65
C SER A 3 17.02 -44.48 11.89
N LYS A 4 15.88 -45.20 11.83
CA LYS A 4 14.65 -44.73 11.20
C LYS A 4 14.06 -43.50 11.90
N THR A 5 14.05 -43.50 13.24
CA THR A 5 13.57 -42.36 14.03
C THR A 5 14.46 -41.14 13.81
N LEU A 6 15.78 -41.33 13.72
CA LEU A 6 16.74 -40.24 13.52
C LEU A 6 16.59 -39.59 12.13
N VAL A 7 16.37 -40.40 11.09
CA VAL A 7 16.11 -39.93 9.73
C VAL A 7 14.79 -39.18 9.64
N VAL A 8 13.72 -39.70 10.24
CA VAL A 8 12.40 -39.03 10.24
C VAL A 8 12.46 -37.70 10.97
N THR A 9 13.11 -37.64 12.13
CA THR A 9 13.27 -36.39 12.87
C THR A 9 14.08 -35.39 12.06
N ALA A 10 15.21 -35.79 11.45
CA ALA A 10 16.01 -34.90 10.63
C ALA A 10 15.21 -34.33 9.43
N LEU A 11 14.42 -35.17 8.76
CA LEU A 11 13.60 -34.74 7.63
C LEU A 11 12.50 -33.77 8.06
N ALA A 12 11.84 -34.05 9.19
CA ALA A 12 10.83 -33.16 9.76
C ALA A 12 11.43 -31.80 10.17
N THR A 13 12.62 -31.79 10.78
CA THR A 13 13.30 -30.54 11.16
C THR A 13 13.70 -29.72 9.93
N VAL A 14 14.21 -30.35 8.88
CA VAL A 14 14.53 -29.68 7.60
C VAL A 14 13.27 -29.11 6.95
N MET A 15 12.17 -29.86 6.93
CA MET A 15 10.89 -29.39 6.37
C MET A 15 10.37 -28.18 7.14
N VAL A 16 10.42 -28.19 8.48
CA VAL A 16 9.99 -27.05 9.31
C VAL A 16 10.90 -25.83 9.13
N LEU A 17 12.23 -26.01 9.07
CA LEU A 17 13.18 -24.92 8.81
C LEU A 17 13.00 -24.30 7.42
N SER A 18 12.67 -25.12 6.41
CA SER A 18 12.37 -24.65 5.05
C SER A 18 11.19 -23.68 5.02
N VAL A 19 10.16 -23.95 5.82
CA VAL A 19 8.95 -23.11 5.88
C VAL A 19 9.24 -21.76 6.53
N VAL A 20 10.09 -21.72 7.57
CA VAL A 20 10.44 -20.46 8.25
C VAL A 20 11.31 -19.57 7.37
N ALA A 21 12.21 -20.15 6.55
CA ALA A 21 13.03 -19.39 5.61
C ALA A 21 12.26 -18.84 4.40
N MET A 22 11.02 -19.30 4.17
CA MET A 22 10.11 -18.76 3.16
C MET A 22 9.13 -17.73 3.73
N LEU A 23 9.22 -17.38 5.02
CA LEU A 23 8.45 -16.27 5.56
C LEU A 23 9.08 -14.97 5.07
N PRO A 24 8.38 -14.17 4.23
CA PRO A 24 8.92 -12.89 3.80
C PRO A 24 9.11 -11.99 5.03
N SER A 25 10.35 -11.54 5.27
CA SER A 25 10.63 -10.48 6.23
C SER A 25 10.12 -9.15 5.67
N ALA A 26 9.28 -8.45 6.44
CA ALA A 26 8.81 -7.12 6.11
C ALA A 26 9.62 -6.08 6.91
N ASP A 27 10.60 -5.47 6.26
CA ASP A 27 11.31 -4.29 6.79
C ASP A 27 10.79 -3.03 6.09
N ALA A 28 10.33 -2.05 6.87
CA ALA A 28 9.92 -0.74 6.37
C ALA A 28 11.14 0.19 6.32
N HIS A 29 11.45 0.75 5.14
CA HIS A 29 12.43 1.83 4.99
C HIS A 29 11.72 3.15 4.72
N GLY A 30 12.23 4.21 5.35
CA GLY A 30 11.56 5.50 5.49
C GLY A 30 11.25 6.22 4.18
N VAL A 31 10.15 6.99 4.25
CA VAL A 31 9.66 8.00 3.30
C VAL A 31 10.73 8.46 2.31
N GLN A 32 10.54 8.13 1.03
CA GLN A 32 11.30 8.73 -0.05
C GLN A 32 11.11 10.25 0.03
N ALA A 33 12.20 11.02 0.00
CA ALA A 33 12.19 12.48 -0.01
C ALA A 33 11.67 13.03 -1.34
N GLN A 34 10.45 12.64 -1.72
CA GLN A 34 9.71 13.29 -2.77
C GLN A 34 9.21 14.63 -2.22
N LEU A 35 9.11 15.63 -3.10
CA LEU A 35 8.62 16.98 -2.77
C LEU A 35 7.33 16.86 -1.94
N GLN A 36 7.41 17.14 -0.64
CA GLN A 36 6.21 17.24 0.17
C GLN A 36 5.32 18.29 -0.45
N SER A 37 4.10 17.90 -0.81
CA SER A 37 3.18 18.81 -1.49
C SER A 37 2.94 20.03 -0.61
N ARG A 38 3.18 21.21 -1.17
CA ARG A 38 2.84 22.50 -0.56
C ARG A 38 1.39 22.89 -0.82
N PHE A 39 0.67 22.07 -1.58
CA PHE A 39 -0.70 22.34 -2.04
C PHE A 39 -1.73 21.56 -1.24
N VAL A 40 -1.44 20.28 -0.95
CA VAL A 40 -2.32 19.40 -0.19
C VAL A 40 -1.47 18.58 0.77
N ARG A 41 -1.92 18.47 2.02
CA ARG A 41 -1.34 17.57 3.01
C ARG A 41 -2.26 16.37 3.22
N ILE A 42 -1.69 15.18 3.29
CA ILE A 42 -2.40 13.98 3.75
C ILE A 42 -2.25 13.89 5.26
N GLU A 43 -3.37 13.78 5.96
CA GLU A 43 -3.46 13.66 7.41
C GLU A 43 -4.27 12.40 7.76
N ASN A 44 -4.05 11.86 8.97
CA ASN A 44 -4.83 10.75 9.54
C ASN A 44 -4.88 9.48 8.66
N GLU A 45 -3.81 9.20 7.92
CA GLU A 45 -3.73 8.02 7.04
C GLU A 45 -3.73 6.72 7.84
N GLN A 46 -4.58 5.78 7.42
CA GLN A 46 -4.77 4.48 8.05
C GLN A 46 -4.90 3.39 6.99
N PHE A 47 -4.36 2.22 7.31
CA PHE A 47 -4.42 1.02 6.49
C PHE A 47 -5.28 -0.02 7.22
N SER A 48 -6.22 -0.64 6.50
CA SER A 48 -7.11 -1.65 7.08
C SER A 48 -6.36 -2.89 7.55
N ASP A 49 -5.24 -3.20 6.90
CA ASP A 49 -4.38 -4.32 7.23
C ASP A 49 -2.94 -4.02 6.77
N ASN A 50 -1.97 -4.75 7.33
CA ASN A 50 -0.57 -4.73 6.92
C ASN A 50 -0.09 -6.08 6.35
N THR A 51 -0.94 -7.11 6.40
CA THR A 51 -0.63 -8.45 5.88
C THR A 51 -1.85 -8.99 5.13
N LEU A 52 -1.68 -9.34 3.86
CA LEU A 52 -2.77 -9.78 3.01
C LEU A 52 -2.38 -11.05 2.26
N GLN A 53 -3.37 -11.92 2.04
CA GLN A 53 -3.30 -12.97 1.03
C GLN A 53 -3.64 -12.40 -0.35
N THR A 54 -3.11 -13.01 -1.41
CA THR A 54 -3.54 -12.69 -2.78
C THR A 54 -5.05 -12.87 -2.90
N GLY A 55 -5.72 -11.86 -3.47
CA GLY A 55 -7.17 -11.81 -3.59
C GLY A 55 -7.88 -11.06 -2.44
N GLU A 56 -7.21 -10.81 -1.32
CA GLU A 56 -7.75 -9.97 -0.25
C GLU A 56 -7.62 -8.47 -0.57
N THR A 57 -8.35 -7.66 0.19
CA THR A 57 -8.46 -6.22 -0.07
C THR A 57 -7.74 -5.39 0.97
N LEU A 58 -6.96 -4.41 0.52
CA LEU A 58 -6.47 -3.31 1.33
C LEU A 58 -7.41 -2.11 1.17
N THR A 59 -7.83 -1.51 2.27
CA THR A 59 -8.46 -0.18 2.27
C THR A 59 -7.55 0.82 2.97
N VAL A 60 -7.14 1.85 2.23
CA VAL A 60 -6.40 3.00 2.76
C VAL A 60 -7.39 4.15 2.95
N THR A 61 -7.35 4.81 4.10
CA THR A 61 -8.20 5.96 4.42
C THR A 61 -7.37 7.11 4.93
N GLY A 62 -7.87 8.34 4.83
CA GLY A 62 -7.25 9.51 5.42
C GLY A 62 -8.00 10.80 5.08
N GLU A 63 -7.33 11.93 5.27
CA GLU A 63 -7.87 13.26 5.00
C GLU A 63 -6.91 14.08 4.12
N MET A 64 -7.42 14.70 3.07
CA MET A 64 -6.70 15.64 2.22
C MET A 64 -6.99 17.07 2.67
N LYS A 65 -5.99 17.73 3.24
CA LYS A 65 -6.05 19.14 3.63
C LYS A 65 -5.49 20.04 2.54
N SER A 66 -6.34 20.83 1.88
CA SER A 66 -5.89 21.89 0.98
C SER A 66 -5.20 23.01 1.77
N LEU A 67 -4.01 23.41 1.32
CA LEU A 67 -3.17 24.45 1.90
C LEU A 67 -3.17 25.74 1.07
N VAL A 68 -3.99 25.80 0.02
CA VAL A 68 -4.05 26.92 -0.92
C VAL A 68 -5.46 27.50 -1.03
N ASN A 69 -5.54 28.77 -1.40
CA ASN A 69 -6.80 29.51 -1.52
C ASN A 69 -7.40 29.43 -2.95
N ARG A 70 -7.33 28.25 -3.56
CA ARG A 70 -7.97 27.94 -4.84
C ARG A 70 -8.37 26.48 -4.87
N ASP A 71 -9.43 26.16 -5.60
CA ASP A 71 -9.85 24.78 -5.82
C ASP A 71 -8.78 24.04 -6.62
N LEU A 72 -8.60 22.76 -6.31
CA LEU A 72 -7.65 21.87 -6.98
C LEU A 72 -8.41 20.72 -7.61
N ARG A 73 -8.01 20.35 -8.82
CA ARG A 73 -8.42 19.08 -9.44
C ARG A 73 -7.34 18.05 -9.21
N ALA A 74 -7.73 16.88 -8.70
CA ALA A 74 -6.79 15.88 -8.24
C ALA A 74 -7.23 14.46 -8.57
N TRP A 75 -6.29 13.53 -8.51
CA TRP A 75 -6.57 12.11 -8.60
C TRP A 75 -5.73 11.30 -7.62
N LEU A 76 -6.34 10.24 -7.11
CA LEU A 76 -5.73 9.33 -6.14
C LEU A 76 -5.28 8.04 -6.82
N SER A 77 -4.03 7.68 -6.54
CA SER A 77 -3.47 6.38 -6.84
C SER A 77 -2.88 5.77 -5.57
N LEU A 78 -2.49 4.51 -5.69
CA LEU A 78 -1.74 3.76 -4.71
C LEU A 78 -0.36 3.54 -5.33
N PHE A 79 0.67 4.07 -4.69
CA PHE A 79 2.04 3.82 -5.09
C PHE A 79 2.59 2.64 -4.29
N SER A 80 3.24 1.71 -4.97
CA SER A 80 4.07 0.69 -4.37
C SER A 80 5.28 0.47 -5.25
N GLU A 81 6.47 0.35 -4.64
CA GLU A 81 7.69 0.04 -5.38
C GLU A 81 7.55 -1.26 -6.18
N SER A 82 8.19 -1.28 -7.36
CA SER A 82 8.02 -2.34 -8.33
C SER A 82 9.31 -2.55 -9.13
N GLU A 83 9.79 -3.79 -9.14
CA GLU A 83 10.87 -4.22 -10.03
C GLU A 83 10.38 -4.64 -11.42
N ASN A 84 9.07 -4.88 -11.58
CA ASN A 84 8.46 -5.50 -12.77
C ASN A 84 7.20 -4.76 -13.22
N ALA A 85 7.00 -4.63 -14.53
CA ALA A 85 5.90 -3.87 -15.15
C ALA A 85 4.46 -4.41 -14.92
N GLY A 86 4.27 -5.40 -14.03
CA GLY A 86 2.96 -5.98 -13.69
C GLY A 86 2.16 -5.15 -12.67
N ASN A 87 0.82 -5.29 -12.71
CA ASN A 87 -0.07 -4.70 -11.72
C ASN A 87 -0.12 -5.56 -10.45
N ARG A 88 0.33 -5.03 -9.31
CA ARG A 88 0.27 -5.68 -7.99
C ARG A 88 -1.05 -5.49 -7.27
N TRP A 89 -1.77 -4.46 -7.69
CA TRP A 89 -3.00 -4.00 -7.06
C TRP A 89 -4.06 -3.79 -8.14
N GLU A 90 -5.27 -4.26 -7.87
CA GLU A 90 -6.46 -3.94 -8.65
C GLU A 90 -7.28 -2.91 -7.89
N PHE A 91 -7.58 -1.74 -8.47
CA PHE A 91 -8.47 -0.79 -7.84
C PHE A 91 -9.92 -1.26 -7.89
N LEU A 92 -10.53 -1.40 -6.73
CA LEU A 92 -11.93 -1.79 -6.59
C LEU A 92 -12.83 -0.58 -6.37
N ALA A 93 -12.39 0.37 -5.53
CA ALA A 93 -13.13 1.58 -5.22
C ALA A 93 -12.21 2.75 -4.84
N ARG A 94 -12.73 3.95 -5.02
CA ARG A 94 -12.15 5.21 -4.54
C ARG A 94 -13.28 6.09 -4.01
N ASP A 95 -12.97 6.84 -2.97
CA ASP A 95 -13.79 7.95 -2.48
C ASP A 95 -12.85 9.13 -2.21
N PRO A 96 -13.05 10.33 -2.79
CA PRO A 96 -14.08 10.70 -3.76
C PRO A 96 -14.12 9.78 -5.00
N PRO A 97 -15.32 9.49 -5.55
CA PRO A 97 -15.44 8.57 -6.67
C PRO A 97 -14.94 9.20 -7.98
N GLY A 98 -14.52 8.35 -8.91
CA GLY A 98 -14.04 8.73 -10.23
C GLY A 98 -12.52 8.78 -10.33
N ASN A 99 -12.04 9.07 -11.54
CA ASN A 99 -10.61 9.22 -11.78
C ASN A 99 -10.09 10.60 -11.39
N ILE A 100 -10.93 11.64 -11.40
CA ILE A 100 -10.58 13.01 -11.06
C ILE A 100 -11.68 13.58 -10.17
N PHE A 101 -11.31 14.29 -9.12
CA PHE A 101 -12.22 14.98 -8.20
C PHE A 101 -11.69 16.36 -7.82
N ASP A 102 -12.57 17.19 -7.27
CA ASP A 102 -12.23 18.52 -6.78
C ASP A 102 -11.91 18.51 -5.27
N ILE A 103 -10.88 19.26 -4.89
CA ILE A 103 -10.56 19.59 -3.50
C ILE A 103 -10.77 21.11 -3.36
N PRO A 104 -11.80 21.56 -2.62
CA PRO A 104 -12.06 22.98 -2.46
C PRO A 104 -10.93 23.72 -1.73
N ALA A 105 -10.80 25.02 -2.00
CA ALA A 105 -9.84 25.91 -1.36
C ALA A 105 -9.88 25.81 0.19
N GLY A 106 -8.74 25.52 0.81
CA GLY A 106 -8.61 25.40 2.27
C GLY A 106 -9.43 24.27 2.94
N ALA A 107 -10.16 23.47 2.17
CA ALA A 107 -11.01 22.41 2.70
C ALA A 107 -10.20 21.19 3.18
N THR A 108 -10.82 20.40 4.05
CA THR A 108 -10.39 19.05 4.39
C THR A 108 -11.37 18.08 3.76
N VAL A 109 -10.89 17.17 2.93
CA VAL A 109 -11.73 16.19 2.23
C VAL A 109 -11.30 14.78 2.66
N PRO A 110 -12.19 13.97 3.26
CA PRO A 110 -11.86 12.59 3.57
C PRO A 110 -11.65 11.79 2.27
N TYR A 111 -10.80 10.77 2.32
CA TYR A 111 -10.62 9.86 1.20
C TYR A 111 -10.53 8.39 1.63
N SER A 112 -10.86 7.52 0.68
CA SER A 112 -10.55 6.09 0.75
C SER A 112 -10.11 5.54 -0.61
N ILE A 113 -9.22 4.56 -0.58
CA ILE A 113 -8.80 3.76 -1.73
C ILE A 113 -8.92 2.29 -1.33
N THR A 114 -9.71 1.51 -2.06
CA THR A 114 -9.80 0.06 -1.86
C THR A 114 -9.18 -0.65 -3.05
N VAL A 115 -8.18 -1.49 -2.78
CA VAL A 115 -7.50 -2.30 -3.79
C VAL A 115 -7.52 -3.79 -3.42
N LYS A 116 -7.42 -4.66 -4.43
CA LYS A 116 -7.18 -6.10 -4.26
C LYS A 116 -5.71 -6.44 -4.48
N ALA A 117 -5.12 -7.24 -3.60
CA ALA A 117 -3.78 -7.77 -3.79
C ALA A 117 -3.76 -8.80 -4.92
N LEU A 118 -2.87 -8.63 -5.91
CA LEU A 118 -2.74 -9.51 -7.08
C LEU A 118 -1.47 -10.34 -7.08
N GLU A 119 -0.42 -9.87 -6.42
CA GLU A 119 0.91 -10.47 -6.45
C GLU A 119 1.44 -10.61 -5.01
N PRO A 120 2.06 -11.75 -4.66
CA PRO A 120 2.71 -11.91 -3.36
C PRO A 120 3.98 -11.06 -3.29
N GLY A 121 4.17 -10.36 -2.19
CA GLY A 121 5.38 -9.59 -1.94
C GLY A 121 5.28 -8.70 -0.72
N THR A 122 6.42 -8.14 -0.32
CA THR A 122 6.49 -7.06 0.66
C THR A 122 6.52 -5.74 -0.10
N TYR A 123 5.54 -4.88 0.14
CA TYR A 123 5.44 -3.58 -0.52
C TYR A 123 5.44 -2.46 0.50
N HIS A 124 6.19 -1.40 0.22
CA HIS A 124 5.97 -0.11 0.88
C HIS A 124 4.93 0.67 0.06
N VAL A 125 3.77 0.89 0.67
CA VAL A 125 2.60 1.44 0.00
C VAL A 125 2.34 2.88 0.46
N HIS A 126 2.05 3.77 -0.48
CA HIS A 126 1.67 5.15 -0.22
C HIS A 126 0.39 5.51 -0.95
N THR A 127 -0.45 6.34 -0.33
CA THR A 127 -1.39 7.14 -1.12
C THR A 127 -0.60 8.12 -1.99
N GLN A 128 -0.78 8.06 -3.30
CA GLN A 128 -0.24 9.03 -4.23
C GLN A 128 -1.36 9.96 -4.70
N LEU A 129 -1.30 11.20 -4.24
CA LEU A 129 -2.14 12.28 -4.73
C LEU A 129 -1.39 13.04 -5.81
N ASN A 130 -2.04 13.21 -6.96
CA ASN A 130 -1.53 14.05 -8.03
C ASN A 130 -2.51 15.20 -8.26
N THR A 131 -1.98 16.38 -8.56
CA THR A 131 -2.78 17.59 -8.77
C THR A 131 -2.60 18.14 -10.18
N GLU A 132 -3.70 18.57 -10.80
CA GLU A 132 -3.72 19.06 -12.18
C GLU A 132 -2.69 20.20 -12.37
N HIS A 133 -1.87 20.08 -13.42
CA HIS A 133 -0.78 21.01 -13.78
C HIS A 133 0.39 21.13 -12.77
N ILE A 134 0.42 20.33 -11.71
CA ILE A 134 1.49 20.36 -10.71
C ILE A 134 2.28 19.04 -10.74
N GLY A 135 1.56 17.92 -10.73
CA GLY A 135 2.13 16.61 -10.44
C GLY A 135 1.44 15.96 -9.25
#